data_AF-A0A4Q1KGZ2-F1
#
_entry.id   AF-A0A4Q1KGZ2-F1
#
_cell.length_a   1.000
_cell.length_b   1.000
_cell.length_c   1.000
_cell.angle_alpha   90.00
_cell.angle_beta   90.00
_cell.angle_gamma   90.00
#
_symmetry.space_group_name_H-M   'P 1'
#
loop_
_entity.id
_entity.type
_entity.pdbx_description
1 polymer ?
#
loop_
_entity_poly.entity_id
_entity_poly.type
_entity_poly.pdbx_seq_one_letter_code
_entity_poly.pdbx_strand_id
1 'polypeptide(L)'
;MVNSIGALDALSAYGRARGVADGVAGNAAPSSVGDIPASSGFGDLVAGAVSQVGGALSKAESASLAQVAGKGDLIDVATAIGAAETALDTMVAVRDRVVNAYNDIMRMQI
;
A
#
# COMPACT_ATOMS: atom_id res chain seq x y z
N MET A 1 30.56 5.57 -7.06
CA MET A 1 30.00 6.55 -6.10
C MET A 1 28.50 6.76 -6.37
N VAL A 2 27.71 5.67 -6.42
CA VAL A 2 26.28 5.71 -6.89
C VAL A 2 25.34 4.87 -5.99
N ASN A 3 25.82 4.35 -4.85
CA ASN A 3 25.02 3.42 -4.01
C ASN A 3 24.46 4.04 -2.70
N SER A 4 24.57 5.35 -2.50
CA SER A 4 24.13 6.03 -1.26
C SER A 4 22.77 6.72 -1.39
N ILE A 5 22.21 6.82 -2.60
CA ILE A 5 20.94 7.52 -2.84
C ILE A 5 19.75 6.66 -2.39
N GLY A 6 19.80 5.34 -2.63
CA GLY A 6 18.72 4.43 -2.21
C GLY A 6 18.62 4.23 -0.69
N ALA A 7 19.76 4.25 0.02
CA ALA A 7 19.77 4.07 1.47
C ALA A 7 19.20 5.29 2.23
N LEU A 8 19.46 6.50 1.73
CA LEU A 8 18.90 7.73 2.31
C LEU A 8 17.40 7.85 2.03
N ASP A 9 16.96 7.45 0.84
CA ASP A 9 15.55 7.46 0.47
C ASP A 9 14.75 6.44 1.30
N ALA A 10 15.26 5.20 1.41
CA ALA A 10 14.69 4.16 2.27
C ALA A 10 14.64 4.58 3.76
N LEU A 11 15.67 5.28 4.25
CA LEU A 11 15.70 5.80 5.61
C LEU A 11 14.64 6.92 5.81
N SER A 12 14.45 7.77 4.81
CA SER A 12 13.43 8.84 4.85
C SER A 12 12.00 8.28 4.79
N ALA A 13 11.80 7.18 4.04
CA ALA A 13 10.55 6.45 3.99
C ALA A 13 10.26 5.75 5.32
N TYR A 14 11.28 5.15 5.94
CA TYR A 14 11.16 4.54 7.27
C TYR A 14 10.81 5.57 8.36
N GLY A 15 11.39 6.77 8.30
CA GLY A 15 11.07 7.87 9.21
C GLY A 15 9.61 8.34 9.09
N ARG A 16 9.07 8.41 7.86
CA ARG A 16 7.65 8.73 7.62
C ARG A 16 6.71 7.62 8.10
N ALA A 17 7.07 6.35 7.89
CA ALA A 17 6.30 5.22 8.40
C ALA A 17 6.23 5.21 9.94
N ARG A 18 7.32 5.60 10.62
CA ARG A 18 7.30 5.77 12.09
C ARG A 18 6.51 6.98 12.56
N GLY A 19 6.54 8.10 11.83
CA GLY A 19 5.68 9.26 12.15
C GLY A 19 4.19 8.95 12.03
N VAL A 20 3.82 8.07 11.10
CA VAL A 20 2.46 7.51 11.00
C VAL A 20 2.18 6.54 12.14
N ALA A 21 3.17 5.73 12.55
CA ALA A 21 3.07 4.79 13.68
C ALA A 21 2.87 5.48 15.05
N ASP A 22 3.52 6.62 15.29
CA ASP A 22 3.31 7.43 16.50
C ASP A 22 1.94 8.15 16.49
N GLY A 23 1.38 8.44 15.32
CA GLY A 23 0.02 8.97 15.16
C GLY A 23 -1.10 7.95 15.42
N VAL A 24 -0.81 6.63 15.33
CA VAL A 24 -1.77 5.53 15.58
C VAL A 24 -1.67 4.93 16.99
N ALA A 25 -0.81 5.45 17.87
CA ALA A 25 -0.82 5.09 19.30
C ALA A 25 -2.09 5.59 20.02
N GLY A 26 -2.89 6.45 19.38
CA GLY A 26 -4.27 6.73 19.75
C GLY A 26 -5.24 5.83 18.98
N ASN A 27 -5.58 4.68 19.55
CA ASN A 27 -6.75 3.85 19.20
C ASN A 27 -6.80 3.32 17.75
N ALA A 28 -5.97 2.31 17.45
CA ALA A 28 -5.94 1.59 16.18
C ALA A 28 -7.19 0.72 15.96
N ALA A 29 -8.21 1.29 15.34
CA ALA A 29 -9.12 0.57 14.45
C ALA A 29 -8.47 0.49 13.04
N PRO A 30 -8.72 -0.54 12.24
CA PRO A 30 -8.21 -0.61 10.87
C PRO A 30 -8.71 0.62 10.09
N SER A 31 -7.78 1.48 9.67
CA SER A 31 -8.07 2.64 8.83
C SER A 31 -8.71 2.14 7.54
N SER A 32 -10.02 2.29 7.46
CA SER A 32 -10.80 2.06 6.26
C SER A 32 -10.53 3.20 5.29
N VAL A 33 -10.69 2.94 3.99
CA VAL A 33 -10.44 3.84 2.86
C VAL A 33 -11.16 5.22 2.98
N GLY A 34 -12.06 5.39 3.96
CA GLY A 34 -12.76 6.63 4.24
C GLY A 34 -12.03 7.65 5.13
N ASP A 35 -10.88 7.34 5.72
CA ASP A 35 -10.19 8.26 6.65
C ASP A 35 -9.17 9.20 5.96
N ILE A 36 -9.11 9.22 4.63
CA ILE A 36 -8.20 10.12 3.93
C ILE A 36 -8.83 11.52 3.88
N PRO A 37 -8.18 12.55 4.45
CA PRO A 37 -8.75 13.90 4.49
C PRO A 37 -9.07 14.38 3.08
N ALA A 38 -10.28 14.89 2.89
CA ALA A 38 -10.82 15.34 1.60
C ALA A 38 -10.04 16.51 0.93
N SER A 39 -8.99 17.03 1.61
CA SER A 39 -8.04 18.01 1.08
C SER A 39 -6.85 17.40 0.36
N SER A 40 -6.68 16.08 0.38
CA SER A 40 -5.66 15.37 -0.41
C SER A 40 -6.12 15.23 -1.86
N GLY A 41 -5.26 15.56 -2.81
CA GLY A 41 -5.57 15.41 -4.23
C GLY A 41 -5.82 13.93 -4.58
N PHE A 42 -6.49 13.66 -5.71
CA PHE A 42 -6.66 12.28 -6.19
C PHE A 42 -5.34 11.51 -6.25
N GLY A 43 -4.23 12.17 -6.58
CA GLY A 43 -2.89 11.58 -6.56
C GLY A 43 -2.45 11.11 -5.17
N ASP A 44 -2.76 11.87 -4.12
CA ASP A 44 -2.43 11.52 -2.73
C ASP A 44 -3.29 10.34 -2.24
N LEU A 45 -4.57 10.30 -2.65
CA LEU A 45 -5.46 9.16 -2.39
C LEU A 45 -4.90 7.87 -3.03
N VAL A 46 -4.47 7.96 -4.29
CA VAL A 46 -3.86 6.83 -5.00
C VAL A 46 -2.52 6.44 -4.37
N ALA A 47 -1.68 7.40 -4.01
CA ALA A 47 -0.40 7.13 -3.34
C ALA A 47 -0.59 6.43 -1.98
N GLY A 48 -1.58 6.86 -1.20
CA GLY A 48 -1.97 6.21 0.05
C GLY A 48 -2.46 4.78 -0.17
N ALA A 49 -3.33 4.57 -1.16
CA ALA A 49 -3.79 3.24 -1.54
C ALA A 49 -2.63 2.32 -1.95
N VAL A 50 -1.68 2.84 -2.75
CA VAL A 50 -0.47 2.09 -3.15
C VAL A 50 0.36 1.65 -1.95
N SER A 51 0.61 2.57 -1.01
CA SER A 51 1.34 2.26 0.22
C SER A 51 0.63 1.18 1.05
N GLN A 52 -0.70 1.21 1.10
CA GLN A 52 -1.48 0.27 1.90
C GLN A 52 -1.49 -1.14 1.29
N VAL A 53 -1.60 -1.27 -0.04
CA VAL A 53 -1.43 -2.57 -0.72
C VAL A 53 -0.04 -3.12 -0.48
N GLY A 54 1.01 -2.30 -0.58
CA GLY A 54 2.39 -2.72 -0.31
C GLY A 54 2.56 -3.24 1.12
N GLY A 55 1.95 -2.58 2.11
CA GLY A 55 1.92 -3.04 3.49
C GLY A 55 1.19 -4.37 3.67
N ALA A 56 0.05 -4.55 3.01
CA ALA A 56 -0.71 -5.81 3.05
C ALA A 56 0.09 -6.98 2.45
N LEU A 57 0.77 -6.75 1.32
CA LEU A 57 1.61 -7.73 0.65
C LEU A 57 2.81 -8.14 1.53
N SER A 58 3.51 -7.16 2.10
CA SER A 58 4.63 -7.42 3.01
C SER A 58 4.22 -8.21 4.26
N LYS A 59 3.00 -7.95 4.77
CA LYS A 59 2.44 -8.70 5.90
C LYS A 59 2.13 -10.15 5.50
N ALA A 60 1.58 -10.39 4.30
CA ALA A 60 1.34 -11.72 3.77
C ALA A 60 2.65 -12.51 3.56
N GLU A 61 3.69 -11.85 3.05
CA GLU A 61 5.04 -12.45 2.95
C GLU A 61 5.61 -12.81 4.31
N SER A 62 5.51 -11.91 5.29
CA SER A 62 6.00 -12.15 6.66
C SER A 62 5.28 -13.32 7.33
N ALA A 63 3.95 -13.42 7.18
CA ALA A 63 3.17 -14.55 7.66
C ALA A 63 3.58 -15.86 6.97
N SER A 64 3.77 -15.83 5.65
CA SER A 64 4.21 -16.98 4.87
C SER A 64 5.59 -17.47 5.30
N LEU A 65 6.54 -16.56 5.55
CA LEU A 65 7.87 -16.88 6.05
C LEU A 65 7.83 -17.47 7.46
N ALA A 66 6.98 -16.93 8.34
CA ALA A 66 6.79 -17.47 9.68
C ALA A 66 6.24 -18.91 9.63
N GLN A 67 5.31 -19.19 8.71
CA GLN A 67 4.78 -20.53 8.48
C GLN A 67 5.84 -21.51 7.98
N VAL A 68 6.65 -21.11 6.98
CA VAL A 68 7.75 -21.94 6.47
C VAL A 68 8.79 -22.23 7.57
N ALA A 69 9.01 -21.29 8.48
CA ALA A 69 9.86 -21.46 9.65
C ALA A 69 9.23 -22.32 10.78
N GLY A 70 8.01 -22.83 10.59
CA GLY A 70 7.28 -23.65 11.56
C GLY A 70 6.75 -22.87 12.77
N LYS A 71 6.69 -21.53 12.68
CA LYS A 71 6.28 -20.62 13.77
C LYS A 71 5.00 -19.83 13.45
N GLY A 72 4.39 -20.07 12.30
CA GLY A 72 3.15 -19.43 11.85
C GLY A 72 1.94 -20.36 11.98
N ASP A 73 0.75 -19.77 11.83
CA ASP A 73 -0.51 -20.48 11.61
C ASP A 73 -0.91 -20.36 10.12
N LEU A 74 -1.39 -21.45 9.53
CA LEU A 74 -1.92 -21.47 8.16
C LEU A 74 -3.13 -20.53 8.01
N ILE A 75 -3.92 -20.37 9.07
CA ILE A 75 -5.08 -19.47 9.08
C ILE A 75 -4.65 -18.01 8.93
N ASP A 76 -3.56 -17.62 9.60
CA ASP A 76 -3.00 -16.27 9.50
C ASP A 76 -2.44 -15.99 8.10
N VAL A 77 -1.80 -16.99 7.49
CA VAL A 77 -1.33 -16.90 6.10
C VAL A 77 -2.49 -16.71 5.13
N ALA A 78 -3.53 -17.55 5.23
CA ALA A 78 -4.70 -17.46 4.36
C ALA A 78 -5.44 -16.12 4.52
N THR A 79 -5.55 -15.63 5.76
CA THR A 79 -6.18 -14.33 6.06
C THR A 79 -5.37 -13.17 5.50
N ALA A 80 -4.04 -13.22 5.63
CA ALA A 80 -3.16 -12.19 5.10
C ALA A 80 -3.16 -12.16 3.57
N ILE A 81 -3.19 -13.32 2.92
CA ILE A 81 -3.30 -13.44 1.45
C ILE A 81 -4.64 -12.87 0.98
N GLY A 82 -5.77 -13.26 1.60
CA GLY A 82 -7.09 -12.75 1.21
C GLY A 82 -7.22 -11.23 1.35
N ALA A 83 -6.60 -10.66 2.39
CA ALA A 83 -6.54 -9.21 2.57
C ALA A 83 -5.69 -8.54 1.47
N ALA A 84 -4.57 -9.15 1.06
CA ALA A 84 -3.71 -8.65 0.00
C ALA A 84 -4.39 -8.73 -1.38
N GLU A 85 -5.11 -9.82 -1.67
CA GLU A 85 -5.86 -10.00 -2.93
C GLU A 85 -6.95 -8.93 -3.10
N THR A 86 -7.76 -8.71 -2.06
CA THR A 86 -8.82 -7.69 -2.08
C THR A 86 -8.26 -6.29 -2.33
N ALA A 87 -7.11 -5.99 -1.71
CA ALA A 87 -6.43 -4.71 -1.86
C ALA A 87 -5.83 -4.54 -3.27
N LEU A 88 -5.30 -5.62 -3.85
CA LEU A 88 -4.77 -5.66 -5.21
C LEU A 88 -5.87 -5.45 -6.26
N ASP A 89 -7.01 -6.13 -6.12
CA ASP A 89 -8.16 -6.00 -7.02
C ASP A 89 -8.63 -4.54 -7.14
N THR A 90 -8.70 -3.86 -5.99
CA THR A 90 -9.06 -2.43 -5.93
C THR A 90 -8.04 -1.58 -6.70
N MET A 91 -6.75 -1.89 -6.59
CA MET A 91 -5.70 -1.17 -7.29
C MET A 91 -5.70 -1.40 -8.80
N VAL A 92 -6.05 -2.61 -9.25
CA VAL A 92 -6.23 -2.90 -10.68
C VAL A 92 -7.34 -2.03 -11.25
N ALA A 93 -8.46 -1.88 -10.54
CA ALA A 93 -9.54 -1.00 -10.98
C ALA A 93 -9.10 0.48 -11.10
N VAL A 94 -8.29 0.96 -10.15
CA VAL A 94 -7.71 2.32 -10.21
C VAL A 94 -6.74 2.45 -11.38
N ARG A 95 -5.84 1.47 -11.58
CA ARG A 95 -4.90 1.42 -12.71
C ARG A 95 -5.66 1.51 -14.03
N ASP A 96 -6.69 0.68 -14.21
CA ASP A 96 -7.48 0.62 -15.43
C ASP A 96 -8.21 1.95 -15.66
N ARG A 97 -8.72 2.59 -14.60
CA ARG A 97 -9.35 3.90 -14.71
C ARG A 97 -8.38 4.99 -15.15
N VAL A 98 -7.16 5.01 -14.61
CA VAL A 98 -6.11 5.97 -14.98
C VAL A 98 -5.65 5.75 -16.42
N VAL A 99 -5.46 4.49 -16.83
CA VAL A 99 -5.08 4.15 -18.21
C VAL A 99 -6.17 4.58 -19.19
N ASN A 100 -7.45 4.36 -18.87
CA ASN A 100 -8.56 4.80 -19.71
C ASN A 100 -8.62 6.33 -19.82
N ALA A 101 -8.47 7.05 -18.70
CA ALA A 101 -8.45 8.51 -18.73
C ALA A 101 -7.30 9.07 -19.59
N TYR A 102 -6.12 8.44 -19.54
CA TYR A 102 -5.00 8.80 -20.41
C TYR A 102 -5.30 8.52 -21.89
N ASN A 103 -5.87 7.36 -22.21
CA ASN A 103 -6.27 7.02 -23.58
C ASN A 103 -7.35 7.95 -24.12
N ASP A 104 -8.32 8.36 -23.31
CA ASP A 104 -9.35 9.33 -23.71
C ASP A 104 -8.74 10.70 -24.04
N ILE A 105 -7.79 11.19 -23.22
CA ILE A 105 -7.05 12.44 -23.51
C ILE A 105 -6.25 12.31 -24.80
N MET A 106 -5.60 11.16 -25.05
CA MET A 106 -4.86 10.94 -26.29
C MET A 106 -5.74 10.79 -27.53
N ARG A 107 -6.94 10.23 -27.38
CA ARG A 107 -7.94 10.08 -28.46
C ARG A 107 -8.64 11.39 -28.79
N MET A 108 -8.58 12.37 -27.89
CA MET A 108 -8.85 13.77 -28.21
C MET A 108 -7.64 14.37 -28.94
N GLN A 109 -7.34 13.84 -30.13
CA GLN A 109 -6.57 14.57 -31.12
C GLN A 109 -7.40 15.79 -31.56
N ILE A 110 -6.72 16.94 -31.65
CA ILE A 110 -7.18 18.15 -32.34
C ILE A 110 -7.88 17.86 -33.68
#